data_AF-B6BP30-F1
#
_entry.id   AF-B6BP30-F1
#
_cell.length_a   1.000
_cell.length_b   1.000
_cell.length_c   1.000
_cell.angle_alpha   90.00
_cell.angle_beta   90.00
_cell.angle_gamma   90.00
#
_symmetry.space_group_name_H-M   'P 1'
#
loop_
_entity.id
_entity.type
_entity.pdbx_description
1 polymer ?
#
loop_
_entity_poly.entity_id
_entity_poly.type
_entity_poly.pdbx_seq_one_letter_code
_entity_poly.pdbx_strand_id
1 'polypeptide(L)'
;MFEKILKNINLIKDNKEIILDAWIGYKAVQNALKKNDFDIYFYRENFASKVFDYAIGVVESKNKLGECPVIGVMLMLFKKKNIPLSDVFIICVHLKNALLCFANDNTKLDNELISQISELMDFNFEGVIDEYIALYYHDQYINRPNSSNKVEMPTNLKVNKNSSSAIEYLSEIDVENEFIEELDELEYNTLNTLDAKKFITQKAIQDSSKLFARYAKILNRMYDFEELSYTLTILSDLLSKSERSQMNDEMQGYIQTYLKAIINDLRSWRMSIFITKDAQDVHYLDKTLLSSISQLQMTLMPSDDNLEDEIEFF
;
A
#
# COMPACT_ATOMS: atom_id res chain seq x y z
N MET A 1 -1.64 23.27 3.54
CA MET A 1 -2.12 21.89 3.80
C MET A 1 -2.40 21.79 5.30
N PHE A 2 -3.50 21.16 5.72
CA PHE A 2 -3.87 20.94 7.14
C PHE A 2 -4.26 22.18 8.00
N GLU A 3 -4.90 23.21 7.42
CA GLU A 3 -5.24 24.45 8.13
C GLU A 3 -6.18 24.27 9.35
N LYS A 4 -7.13 23.32 9.28
CA LYS A 4 -8.03 23.02 10.40
C LYS A 4 -7.33 22.29 11.51
N ILE A 5 -6.41 21.38 11.19
CA ILE A 5 -5.56 20.76 12.21
C ILE A 5 -4.70 21.84 12.88
N LEU A 6 -4.07 22.71 12.09
CA LEU A 6 -3.22 23.79 12.60
C LEU A 6 -4.00 24.73 13.54
N LYS A 7 -5.24 25.08 13.21
CA LYS A 7 -6.11 25.90 14.06
C LYS A 7 -6.41 25.25 15.42
N ASN A 8 -6.46 23.92 15.47
CA ASN A 8 -6.75 23.13 16.67
C ASN A 8 -5.49 22.50 17.29
N ILE A 9 -4.29 22.88 16.85
CA ILE A 9 -3.08 22.14 17.16
C ILE A 9 -2.71 22.17 18.65
N ASN A 10 -2.96 23.29 19.33
CA ASN A 10 -2.71 23.40 20.77
C ASN A 10 -3.63 22.44 21.55
N LEU A 11 -4.91 22.36 21.18
CA LEU A 11 -5.84 21.42 21.78
C LEU A 11 -5.36 19.96 21.61
N ILE A 12 -4.88 19.61 20.41
CA ILE A 12 -4.35 18.26 20.13
C ILE A 12 -3.08 17.98 20.97
N LYS A 13 -2.16 18.95 21.05
CA LYS A 13 -0.90 18.83 21.81
C LYS A 13 -1.13 18.73 23.31
N ASP A 14 -2.02 19.55 23.86
CA ASP A 14 -2.36 19.56 25.29
C ASP A 14 -3.03 18.24 25.73
N ASN A 15 -3.62 17.50 24.79
CA ASN A 15 -4.26 16.21 25.03
C ASN A 15 -3.47 15.02 24.47
N LYS A 16 -2.17 15.21 24.20
CA LYS A 16 -1.28 14.15 23.67
C LYS A 16 -1.40 12.85 24.46
N GLU A 17 -1.33 12.91 25.79
CA GLU A 17 -1.36 11.71 26.64
C GLU A 17 -2.67 10.94 26.50
N ILE A 18 -3.81 11.64 26.40
CA ILE A 18 -5.13 11.01 26.19
C ILE A 18 -5.18 10.30 24.84
N ILE A 19 -4.64 10.91 23.79
CA ILE A 19 -4.60 10.33 22.45
C ILE A 19 -3.68 9.12 22.41
N LEU A 20 -2.50 9.20 23.02
CA LEU A 20 -1.56 8.08 23.11
C LEU A 20 -2.15 6.90 23.89
N ASP A 21 -2.82 7.16 25.01
CA ASP A 21 -3.46 6.14 25.83
C ASP A 21 -4.63 5.48 25.08
N ALA A 22 -5.41 6.26 24.32
CA ALA A 22 -6.43 5.70 23.43
C ALA A 22 -5.81 4.81 22.34
N TRP A 23 -4.73 5.28 21.69
CA TRP A 23 -4.05 4.55 20.63
C TRP A 23 -3.50 3.19 21.11
N ILE A 24 -2.71 3.17 22.18
CA ILE A 24 -2.15 1.93 22.72
C ILE A 24 -3.20 1.10 23.48
N GLY A 25 -4.34 1.71 23.82
CA GLY A 25 -5.47 1.09 24.49
C GLY A 25 -6.32 0.22 23.57
N TYR A 26 -6.24 0.39 22.24
CA TYR A 26 -6.95 -0.48 21.30
C TYR A 26 -6.48 -1.93 21.43
N LYS A 27 -7.43 -2.84 21.66
CA LYS A 27 -7.15 -4.28 21.81
C LYS A 27 -6.36 -4.85 20.62
N ALA A 28 -6.63 -4.39 19.41
CA ALA A 28 -5.89 -4.80 18.22
C ALA A 28 -4.41 -4.40 18.27
N VAL A 29 -4.11 -3.17 18.72
CA VAL A 29 -2.73 -2.69 18.93
C VAL A 29 -2.04 -3.48 20.03
N GLN A 30 -2.72 -3.71 21.15
CA GLN A 30 -2.17 -4.51 22.24
C GLN A 30 -1.85 -5.94 21.79
N ASN A 31 -2.74 -6.55 21.00
CA ASN A 31 -2.54 -7.88 20.44
C ASN A 31 -1.36 -7.90 19.47
N ALA A 32 -1.27 -6.94 18.55
CA ALA A 32 -0.17 -6.83 17.59
C ALA A 32 1.19 -6.66 18.31
N LEU A 33 1.27 -5.76 19.30
CA LEU A 33 2.50 -5.57 20.08
C LEU A 33 2.85 -6.82 20.91
N LYS A 34 1.88 -7.40 21.61
CA LYS A 34 2.11 -8.59 22.45
C LYS A 34 2.51 -9.82 21.63
N LYS A 35 1.86 -10.05 20.50
CA LYS A 35 2.19 -11.14 19.56
C LYS A 35 3.65 -11.05 19.12
N ASN A 36 4.15 -9.84 18.92
CA ASN A 36 5.51 -9.57 18.47
C ASN A 36 6.51 -9.31 19.61
N ASP A 37 6.15 -9.67 20.85
CA ASP A 37 6.99 -9.50 22.04
C ASP A 37 7.50 -8.06 22.21
N PHE A 38 6.58 -7.09 22.10
CA PHE A 38 6.81 -5.69 22.46
C PHE A 38 6.16 -5.37 23.79
N ASP A 39 6.99 -4.85 24.70
CA ASP A 39 6.47 -4.19 25.89
C ASP A 39 5.72 -2.90 25.49
N ILE A 40 4.48 -2.77 25.96
CA ILE A 40 3.59 -1.66 25.61
C ILE A 40 4.16 -0.34 26.10
N TYR A 41 4.75 -0.32 27.30
CA TYR A 41 5.34 0.90 27.86
C TYR A 41 6.58 1.33 27.08
N PHE A 42 7.46 0.38 26.74
CA PHE A 42 8.59 0.62 25.86
C PHE A 42 8.15 1.16 24.50
N TYR A 43 7.13 0.56 23.87
CA TYR A 43 6.62 1.01 22.58
C TYR A 43 6.07 2.44 22.66
N ARG A 44 5.28 2.74 23.70
CA ARG A 44 4.68 4.05 23.93
C ARG A 44 5.74 5.15 24.03
N GLU A 45 6.74 4.94 24.88
CA GLU A 45 7.75 5.95 25.19
C GLU A 45 8.78 6.12 24.07
N ASN A 46 9.12 5.03 23.37
CA ASN A 46 10.20 5.06 22.38
C ASN A 46 9.74 5.31 20.95
N PHE A 47 8.48 4.98 20.62
CA PHE A 47 7.92 5.11 19.27
C PHE A 47 6.66 5.96 19.26
N ALA A 48 5.58 5.53 19.92
CA ALA A 48 4.26 6.14 19.77
C ALA A 48 4.28 7.65 20.04
N SER A 49 4.86 8.06 21.17
CA SER A 49 5.00 9.46 21.57
C SER A 49 5.77 10.30 20.54
N LYS A 50 6.82 9.75 19.95
CA LYS A 50 7.67 10.45 18.97
C LYS A 50 7.06 10.47 17.57
N VAL A 51 6.35 9.42 17.17
CA VAL A 51 5.56 9.39 15.92
C VAL A 51 4.46 10.45 15.97
N PHE A 52 3.77 10.56 17.10
CA PHE A 52 2.80 11.62 17.32
C PHE A 52 3.45 13.01 17.19
N ASP A 53 4.56 13.27 17.90
CA ASP A 53 5.27 14.55 17.83
C ASP A 53 5.73 14.87 16.39
N TYR A 54 6.17 13.85 15.66
CA TYR A 54 6.56 14.02 14.26
C TYR A 54 5.38 14.47 13.40
N ALA A 55 4.23 13.79 13.52
CA ALA A 55 3.01 14.13 12.78
C ALA A 55 2.52 15.55 13.11
N ILE A 56 2.58 15.97 14.38
CA ILE A 56 2.30 17.36 14.78
C ILE A 56 3.29 18.34 14.12
N GLY A 57 4.58 18.00 14.09
CA GLY A 57 5.59 18.82 13.41
C GLY A 57 5.38 18.93 11.90
N VAL A 58 4.77 17.94 11.24
CA VAL A 58 4.37 18.04 9.82
C VAL A 58 3.31 19.11 9.63
N VAL A 59 2.29 19.13 10.50
CA VAL A 59 1.23 20.16 10.47
C VAL A 59 1.81 21.56 10.75
N GLU A 60 2.78 21.66 11.66
CA GLU A 60 3.51 22.91 11.94
C GLU A 60 4.54 23.27 10.85
N SER A 61 4.65 22.50 9.75
CA SER A 61 5.64 22.68 8.68
C SER A 61 7.11 22.62 9.15
N LYS A 62 7.36 21.94 10.27
CA LYS A 62 8.71 21.70 10.82
C LYS A 62 9.32 20.40 10.31
N ASN A 63 8.46 19.44 9.93
CA ASN A 63 8.85 18.11 9.46
C ASN A 63 8.29 17.86 8.06
N LYS A 64 8.89 16.92 7.33
CA LYS A 64 8.45 16.52 5.99
C LYS A 64 7.42 15.40 6.07
N LEU A 65 6.33 15.54 5.32
CA LEU A 65 5.27 14.55 5.21
C LEU A 65 5.83 13.24 4.64
N GLY A 66 5.43 12.09 5.22
CA GLY A 66 5.85 10.76 4.76
C GLY A 66 7.27 10.32 5.18
N GLU A 67 8.09 11.21 5.75
CA GLU A 67 9.51 10.91 6.04
C GLU A 67 9.83 10.83 7.55
N CYS A 68 8.97 10.16 8.32
CA CYS A 68 9.16 10.08 9.78
C CYS A 68 10.37 9.20 10.14
N PRO A 69 11.50 9.74 10.65
CA PRO A 69 12.69 8.95 10.94
C PRO A 69 12.46 7.95 12.10
N VAL A 70 11.49 8.23 12.96
CA VAL A 70 11.09 7.31 14.04
C VAL A 70 10.48 6.04 13.46
N ILE A 71 9.73 6.15 12.36
CA ILE A 71 9.18 5.00 11.64
C ILE A 71 10.32 4.15 11.08
N GLY A 72 11.33 4.74 10.43
CA GLY A 72 12.48 3.97 9.97
C GLY A 72 13.19 3.17 11.06
N VAL A 73 13.42 3.79 12.22
CA VAL A 73 14.00 3.09 13.38
C VAL A 73 13.08 1.98 13.90
N MET A 74 11.77 2.24 13.94
CA MET A 74 10.76 1.25 14.32
C MET A 74 10.75 0.07 13.34
N LEU A 75 10.74 0.33 12.04
CA LEU A 75 10.72 -0.66 10.98
C LEU A 75 11.99 -1.51 10.93
N MET A 76 13.17 -0.92 11.21
CA MET A 76 14.40 -1.71 11.39
C MET A 76 14.31 -2.68 12.57
N LEU A 77 13.73 -2.25 13.69
CA LEU A 77 13.50 -3.12 14.84
C LEU A 77 12.46 -4.21 14.52
N PHE A 78 11.41 -3.83 13.80
CA PHE A 78 10.34 -4.74 13.34
C PHE A 78 10.90 -5.81 12.40
N LYS A 79 11.79 -5.42 11.47
CA LYS A 79 12.54 -6.34 10.60
C LYS A 79 13.33 -7.36 11.42
N LYS A 80 14.05 -6.91 12.45
CA LYS A 80 14.80 -7.82 13.33
C LYS A 80 13.91 -8.84 14.06
N LYS A 81 12.67 -8.47 14.36
CA LYS A 81 11.67 -9.32 15.02
C LYS A 81 10.74 -10.04 14.03
N ASN A 82 10.97 -9.91 12.71
CA ASN A 82 10.11 -10.44 11.65
C ASN A 82 8.63 -10.06 11.80
N ILE A 83 8.35 -8.84 12.26
CA ILE A 83 6.97 -8.38 12.40
C ILE A 83 6.35 -8.26 10.99
N PRO A 84 5.16 -8.83 10.76
CA PRO A 84 4.49 -8.72 9.47
C PRO A 84 3.91 -7.32 9.25
N LEU A 85 3.85 -6.90 7.99
CA LEU A 85 3.26 -5.61 7.59
C LEU A 85 1.81 -5.44 8.09
N SER A 86 1.05 -6.53 8.24
CA SER A 86 -0.31 -6.50 8.81
C SER A 86 -0.35 -5.98 10.24
N ASP A 87 0.62 -6.34 11.08
CA ASP A 87 0.72 -5.84 12.46
C ASP A 87 1.19 -4.38 12.48
N VAL A 88 2.08 -3.98 11.56
CA VAL A 88 2.48 -2.58 11.37
C VAL A 88 1.27 -1.72 10.95
N PHE A 89 0.46 -2.22 10.03
CA PHE A 89 -0.79 -1.57 9.60
C PHE A 89 -1.75 -1.38 10.78
N ILE A 90 -1.99 -2.42 11.58
CA ILE A 90 -2.86 -2.35 12.76
C ILE A 90 -2.38 -1.22 13.69
N ILE A 91 -1.08 -1.15 13.94
CA ILE A 91 -0.49 -0.11 14.77
C ILE A 91 -0.76 1.29 14.17
N CYS A 92 -0.50 1.49 12.88
CA CYS A 92 -0.66 2.79 12.22
C CYS A 92 -2.13 3.25 12.09
N VAL A 93 -3.04 2.35 11.69
CA VAL A 93 -4.46 2.69 11.49
C VAL A 93 -5.13 3.08 12.82
N HIS A 94 -4.69 2.50 13.93
CA HIS A 94 -5.24 2.84 15.24
C HIS A 94 -4.74 4.17 15.79
N LEU A 95 -3.62 4.71 15.30
CA LEU A 95 -3.26 6.12 15.55
C LEU A 95 -4.25 7.07 14.88
N LYS A 96 -4.59 6.80 13.60
CA LYS A 96 -5.63 7.55 12.88
C LYS A 96 -6.95 7.51 13.65
N ASN A 97 -7.38 6.33 14.10
CA ASN A 97 -8.62 6.18 14.86
C ASN A 97 -8.58 6.94 16.20
N ALA A 98 -7.46 6.91 16.94
CA ALA A 98 -7.32 7.66 18.18
C ALA A 98 -7.47 9.18 17.96
N LEU A 99 -6.84 9.72 16.91
CA LEU A 99 -6.96 11.13 16.55
C LEU A 99 -8.38 11.51 16.12
N LEU A 100 -9.05 10.65 15.34
CA LEU A 100 -10.42 10.88 14.90
C LEU A 100 -11.42 10.82 16.07
N CYS A 101 -11.29 9.85 16.97
CA CYS A 101 -12.09 9.77 18.19
C CYS A 101 -11.88 11.03 19.06
N PHE A 102 -10.63 11.41 19.30
CA PHE A 102 -10.32 12.63 20.05
C PHE A 102 -10.94 13.89 19.41
N ALA A 103 -10.82 14.03 18.08
CA ALA A 103 -11.39 15.15 17.36
C ALA A 103 -12.92 15.18 17.47
N ASN A 104 -13.58 14.03 17.37
CA ASN A 104 -15.03 13.91 17.51
C ASN A 104 -15.52 14.28 18.93
N ASP A 105 -14.78 13.90 19.96
CA ASP A 105 -15.19 14.13 21.34
C ASP A 105 -14.97 15.58 21.80
N ASN A 106 -14.02 16.29 21.19
CA ASN A 106 -13.64 17.66 21.58
C ASN A 106 -14.09 18.75 20.60
N THR A 107 -14.56 18.37 19.41
CA THR A 107 -15.11 19.31 18.42
C THR A 107 -16.46 18.79 17.92
N LYS A 108 -17.44 19.68 17.79
CA LYS A 108 -18.69 19.33 17.10
C LYS A 108 -18.36 19.05 15.62
N LEU A 109 -18.13 17.79 15.27
CA LEU A 109 -18.02 17.23 13.90
C LEU A 109 -17.71 18.27 12.81
N ASP A 110 -16.54 18.92 12.88
CA ASP A 110 -16.08 19.69 11.72
C ASP A 110 -15.53 18.68 10.72
N ASN A 111 -16.35 18.30 9.73
CA ASN A 111 -16.01 17.34 8.69
C ASN A 111 -14.66 17.66 8.02
N GLU A 112 -14.29 18.94 7.97
CA GLU A 112 -13.03 19.39 7.39
C GLU A 112 -11.82 18.99 8.26
N LEU A 113 -11.93 19.04 9.59
CA LEU A 113 -10.89 18.57 10.50
C LEU A 113 -10.69 17.05 10.37
N ILE A 114 -11.78 16.29 10.32
CA ILE A 114 -11.76 14.83 10.14
C ILE A 114 -11.11 14.45 8.81
N SER A 115 -11.47 15.16 7.74
CA SER A 115 -10.89 14.97 6.41
C SER A 115 -9.38 15.21 6.43
N GLN A 116 -8.93 16.31 7.04
CA GLN A 116 -7.51 16.63 7.10
C GLN A 116 -6.72 15.67 7.98
N ILE A 117 -7.27 15.21 9.11
CA ILE A 117 -6.63 14.17 9.95
C ILE A 117 -6.47 12.88 9.14
N SER A 118 -7.50 12.49 8.39
CA SER A 118 -7.46 11.29 7.56
C SER A 118 -6.38 11.41 6.49
N GLU A 119 -6.36 12.52 5.76
CA GLU A 119 -5.36 12.82 4.72
C GLU A 119 -3.93 12.80 5.27
N LEU A 120 -3.68 13.47 6.41
CA LEU A 120 -2.37 13.46 7.08
C LEU A 120 -1.91 12.04 7.42
N MET A 121 -2.81 11.24 7.98
CA MET A 121 -2.48 9.88 8.42
C MET A 121 -2.30 8.92 7.25
N ASP A 122 -3.06 9.08 6.16
CA ASP A 122 -2.96 8.25 4.97
C ASP A 122 -1.62 8.50 4.25
N PHE A 123 -1.20 9.77 4.10
CA PHE A 123 0.13 10.10 3.57
C PHE A 123 1.29 9.64 4.46
N ASN A 124 1.14 9.73 5.78
CA ASN A 124 2.16 9.19 6.68
C ASN A 124 2.24 7.67 6.59
N PHE A 125 1.10 6.99 6.39
CA PHE A 125 1.06 5.55 6.27
C PHE A 125 1.63 5.04 4.93
N GLU A 126 1.41 5.78 3.84
CA GLU A 126 2.08 5.55 2.55
C GLU A 126 3.60 5.49 2.74
N GLY A 127 4.21 6.50 3.38
CA GLY A 127 5.66 6.50 3.65
C GLY A 127 6.14 5.35 4.55
N VAL A 128 5.31 4.88 5.49
CA VAL A 128 5.62 3.69 6.30
C VAL A 128 5.71 2.43 5.44
N ILE A 129 4.80 2.30 4.45
CA ILE A 129 4.80 1.16 3.53
C ILE A 129 6.04 1.22 2.63
N ASP A 130 6.34 2.36 2.03
CA ASP A 130 7.50 2.54 1.16
C ASP A 130 8.79 2.12 1.88
N GLU A 131 8.95 2.58 3.12
CA GLU A 131 10.10 2.25 3.94
C GLU A 131 10.14 0.78 4.36
N TYR A 132 8.98 0.17 4.66
CA TYR A 132 8.89 -1.26 4.95
C TYR A 132 9.30 -2.08 3.71
N ILE A 133 8.76 -1.75 2.54
CA ILE A 133 9.07 -2.46 1.30
C ILE A 133 10.56 -2.35 0.98
N ALA A 134 11.12 -1.14 1.06
CA ALA A 134 12.55 -0.91 0.88
C ALA A 134 13.38 -1.75 1.88
N LEU A 135 13.01 -1.79 3.15
CA LEU A 135 13.76 -2.53 4.16
C LEU A 135 13.70 -4.05 3.96
N TYR A 136 12.56 -4.61 3.56
CA TYR A 136 12.37 -6.06 3.50
C TYR A 136 12.70 -6.68 2.15
N TYR A 137 12.56 -5.93 1.06
CA TYR A 137 12.69 -6.47 -0.30
C TYR A 137 13.93 -5.98 -1.06
N HIS A 138 14.55 -4.87 -0.65
CA HIS A 138 15.75 -4.36 -1.34
C HIS A 138 17.00 -5.26 -1.13
N ASP A 139 17.09 -5.98 0.01
CA ASP A 139 18.17 -6.94 0.31
C ASP A 139 18.07 -8.25 -0.50
N GLN A 140 16.85 -8.66 -0.89
CA GLN A 140 16.62 -9.97 -1.53
C GLN A 140 16.88 -9.98 -3.04
N TYR A 141 16.97 -8.81 -3.69
CA TYR A 141 17.18 -8.71 -5.14
C TYR A 141 18.61 -8.31 -5.54
N ILE A 142 19.36 -7.55 -4.73
CA ILE A 142 20.78 -7.27 -5.02
C ILE A 142 21.66 -8.54 -4.90
N ASN A 143 21.22 -9.52 -4.09
CA ASN A 143 21.97 -10.76 -3.86
C ASN A 143 21.49 -11.98 -4.66
N ARG A 144 20.60 -11.82 -5.66
CA ARG A 144 20.33 -12.91 -6.60
C ARG A 144 21.47 -13.01 -7.62
N PRO A 145 22.17 -14.15 -7.75
CA PRO A 145 23.09 -14.34 -8.86
C PRO A 145 22.31 -14.29 -10.17
N ASN A 146 22.68 -13.33 -11.01
CA ASN A 146 22.19 -13.09 -12.36
C ASN A 146 21.75 -14.36 -13.12
N SER A 147 20.46 -14.49 -13.42
CA SER A 147 20.02 -15.22 -14.61
C SER A 147 19.99 -14.25 -15.79
N SER A 148 21.13 -14.15 -16.46
CA SER A 148 21.31 -13.84 -17.89
C SER A 148 20.17 -13.07 -18.60
N ASN A 149 20.31 -11.74 -18.63
CA ASN A 149 20.35 -10.94 -19.86
C ASN A 149 20.84 -9.53 -19.47
N LYS A 150 22.09 -9.22 -19.81
CA LYS A 150 22.61 -7.86 -19.71
C LYS A 150 21.88 -7.00 -20.74
N VAL A 151 20.94 -6.19 -20.28
CA VAL A 151 20.46 -5.03 -21.03
C VAL A 151 21.33 -3.87 -20.58
N GLU A 152 22.07 -3.28 -21.51
CA GLU A 152 22.85 -2.06 -21.25
C GLU A 152 21.90 -0.92 -20.86
N MET A 153 22.13 -0.31 -19.70
CA MET A 153 21.42 0.92 -19.33
C MET A 153 21.88 2.07 -20.24
N PRO A 154 20.97 2.79 -20.90
CA PRO A 154 21.30 4.08 -21.49
C PRO A 154 21.58 5.06 -20.34
N THR A 155 22.84 5.48 -20.22
CA THR A 155 23.36 6.33 -19.13
C THR A 155 22.96 7.80 -19.24
N ASN A 156 21.88 8.15 -19.94
CA ASN A 156 21.42 9.54 -20.04
C ASN A 156 19.91 9.61 -20.24
N LEU A 157 19.13 9.57 -19.15
CA LEU A 157 17.78 10.12 -19.14
C LEU A 157 17.67 11.03 -17.92
N LYS A 158 17.47 12.32 -18.18
CA LYS A 158 17.10 13.29 -17.15
C LYS A 158 15.76 12.84 -16.59
N VAL A 159 15.71 12.55 -15.30
CA VAL A 159 14.46 12.38 -14.55
C VAL A 159 13.70 13.70 -14.63
N ASN A 160 12.74 13.78 -15.54
CA ASN A 160 11.82 14.89 -15.63
C ASN A 160 10.49 14.40 -15.03
N LYS A 161 10.41 14.46 -13.70
CA LYS A 161 9.22 14.10 -12.91
C LYS A 161 8.12 15.19 -13.05
N ASN A 162 7.82 15.61 -14.29
CA ASN A 162 6.76 16.56 -14.60
C ASN A 162 5.55 15.76 -15.08
N SER A 163 4.39 15.95 -14.43
CA SER A 163 3.13 15.35 -14.86
C SER A 163 2.86 15.71 -16.33
N SER A 164 2.97 14.73 -17.21
CA SER A 164 2.66 14.88 -18.63
C SER A 164 1.21 14.45 -18.85
N SER A 165 0.54 15.13 -19.79
CA SER A 165 -0.77 14.67 -20.26
C SER A 165 -0.62 13.37 -21.05
N ALA A 166 -1.69 12.58 -21.18
CA ALA A 166 -1.65 11.34 -21.97
C ALA A 166 -1.15 11.56 -23.41
N ILE A 167 -1.54 12.67 -24.06
CA ILE A 167 -1.14 12.99 -25.43
C ILE A 167 0.37 13.27 -25.51
N GLU A 168 0.88 14.07 -24.57
CA GLU A 168 2.30 14.41 -24.50
C GLU A 168 3.12 13.16 -24.21
N TYR A 169 2.70 12.38 -23.22
CA TYR A 169 3.38 11.17 -22.81
C TYR A 169 3.46 10.12 -23.93
N LEU A 170 2.34 9.85 -24.61
CA LEU A 170 2.28 8.90 -25.72
C LEU A 170 3.07 9.35 -26.96
N SER A 171 3.47 10.61 -27.05
CA SER A 171 4.36 11.07 -28.12
C SER A 171 5.82 10.68 -27.89
N GLU A 172 6.19 10.34 -26.65
CA GLU A 172 7.56 10.02 -26.23
C GLU A 172 7.82 8.51 -26.06
N ILE A 173 6.75 7.71 -26.03
CA ILE A 173 6.84 6.26 -25.81
C ILE A 173 6.28 5.47 -26.99
N ASP A 174 6.86 4.30 -27.23
CA ASP A 174 6.41 3.36 -28.26
C ASP A 174 5.74 2.15 -27.60
N VAL A 175 4.41 2.12 -27.64
CA VAL A 175 3.59 1.01 -27.12
C VAL A 175 2.73 0.48 -28.25
N GLU A 176 2.94 -0.79 -28.60
CA GLU A 176 2.19 -1.45 -29.68
C GLU A 176 0.70 -1.58 -29.30
N ASN A 177 -0.19 -1.15 -30.21
CA ASN A 177 -1.65 -1.22 -30.01
C ASN A 177 -2.15 -2.65 -29.70
N GLU A 178 -1.50 -3.67 -30.26
CA GLU A 178 -1.82 -5.07 -30.02
C GLU A 178 -1.77 -5.43 -28.52
N PHE A 179 -0.84 -4.83 -27.76
CA PHE A 179 -0.75 -5.06 -26.31
C PHE A 179 -1.90 -4.42 -25.55
N ILE A 180 -2.41 -3.28 -26.03
CA ILE A 180 -3.54 -2.58 -25.41
C ILE A 180 -4.87 -3.31 -25.69
N GLU A 181 -5.03 -3.88 -26.88
CA GLU A 181 -6.17 -4.72 -27.25
C GLU A 181 -6.18 -6.03 -26.44
N GLU A 182 -5.02 -6.66 -26.26
CA GLU A 182 -4.89 -7.85 -25.42
C GLU A 182 -5.31 -7.58 -23.96
N LEU A 183 -4.95 -6.42 -23.41
CA LEU A 183 -5.38 -6.03 -22.07
C LEU A 183 -6.90 -5.92 -21.95
N ASP A 184 -7.59 -5.36 -22.96
CA ASP A 184 -9.05 -5.25 -22.97
C ASP A 184 -9.73 -6.62 -22.88
N GLU A 185 -9.24 -7.58 -23.67
CA GLU A 185 -9.77 -8.95 -23.66
C GLU A 185 -9.52 -9.64 -22.31
N LEU A 186 -8.29 -9.52 -21.77
CA LEU A 186 -7.93 -10.12 -20.49
C LEU A 186 -8.73 -9.51 -19.32
N GLU A 187 -8.92 -8.19 -19.31
CA GLU A 187 -9.76 -7.49 -18.32
C GLU A 187 -11.20 -8.01 -18.34
N TYR A 188 -11.80 -8.04 -19.54
CA TYR A 188 -13.18 -8.50 -19.70
C TYR A 188 -13.35 -9.95 -19.23
N ASN A 189 -12.45 -10.84 -19.66
CA ASN A 189 -12.49 -12.25 -19.28
C ASN A 189 -12.29 -12.46 -17.78
N THR A 190 -11.38 -11.69 -17.16
CA THR A 190 -11.09 -11.79 -15.72
C THR A 190 -12.26 -11.27 -14.89
N LEU A 191 -12.83 -10.11 -15.23
CA LEU A 191 -14.00 -9.54 -14.53
C LEU A 191 -15.21 -10.47 -14.63
N ASN A 192 -15.50 -11.02 -15.80
CA ASN A 192 -16.60 -11.99 -15.95
C ASN A 192 -16.41 -13.22 -15.06
N THR A 193 -15.18 -13.71 -14.91
CA THR A 193 -14.87 -14.85 -14.05
C THR A 193 -15.01 -14.47 -12.56
N LEU A 194 -14.69 -13.22 -12.20
CA LEU A 194 -14.91 -12.67 -10.85
C LEU A 194 -16.38 -12.38 -10.54
N ASP A 195 -17.23 -12.08 -11.52
CA ASP A 195 -18.66 -11.77 -11.29
C ASP A 195 -19.58 -12.99 -11.34
N ALA A 196 -19.14 -14.08 -11.95
CA ALA A 196 -19.97 -15.27 -12.17
C ALA A 196 -20.44 -15.99 -10.88
N LYS A 197 -19.80 -15.74 -9.72
CA LYS A 197 -20.06 -16.50 -8.49
C LYS A 197 -19.98 -15.63 -7.23
N LYS A 198 -20.71 -16.05 -6.20
CA LYS A 198 -20.69 -15.47 -4.84
C LYS A 198 -19.31 -15.51 -4.19
N PHE A 199 -18.50 -16.51 -4.53
CA PHE A 199 -17.16 -16.69 -3.99
C PHE A 199 -16.15 -16.82 -5.13
N ILE A 200 -14.95 -16.29 -4.90
CA ILE A 200 -13.85 -16.38 -5.86
C ILE A 200 -13.48 -17.84 -6.18
N THR A 201 -13.09 -18.09 -7.42
CA THR A 201 -12.63 -19.42 -7.86
C THR A 201 -11.12 -19.43 -8.08
N GLN A 202 -10.49 -20.62 -8.03
CA GLN A 202 -9.07 -20.75 -8.37
C GLN A 202 -8.77 -20.20 -9.77
N LYS A 203 -9.68 -20.42 -10.72
CA LYS A 203 -9.58 -19.86 -12.06
C LYS A 203 -9.54 -18.33 -12.04
N ALA A 204 -10.43 -17.67 -11.27
CA ALA A 204 -10.43 -16.22 -11.15
C ALA A 204 -9.12 -15.67 -10.56
N ILE A 205 -8.53 -16.35 -9.58
CA ILE A 205 -7.22 -16.01 -9.00
C ILE A 205 -6.12 -16.11 -10.07
N GLN A 206 -6.09 -17.22 -10.82
CA GLN A 206 -5.11 -17.45 -11.89
C GLN A 206 -5.26 -16.48 -13.06
N ASP A 207 -6.49 -16.16 -13.46
CA ASP A 207 -6.76 -15.20 -14.53
C ASP A 207 -6.33 -13.79 -14.09
N SER A 208 -6.57 -13.42 -12.83
CA SER A 208 -6.08 -12.14 -12.26
C SER A 208 -4.56 -12.07 -12.21
N SER A 209 -3.88 -13.16 -11.80
CA SER A 209 -2.42 -13.25 -11.82
C SER A 209 -1.85 -13.01 -13.22
N LYS A 210 -2.42 -13.64 -14.26
CA LYS A 210 -2.02 -13.45 -15.66
C LYS A 210 -2.23 -12.01 -16.13
N LEU A 211 -3.38 -11.42 -15.80
CA LEU A 211 -3.69 -10.03 -16.13
C LEU A 211 -2.67 -9.06 -15.52
N PHE A 212 -2.33 -9.21 -14.24
CA PHE A 212 -1.33 -8.35 -13.58
C PHE A 212 0.09 -8.56 -14.11
N ALA A 213 0.48 -9.81 -14.43
CA ALA A 213 1.74 -10.06 -15.12
C ALA A 213 1.81 -9.33 -16.47
N ARG A 214 0.68 -9.29 -17.20
CA ARG A 214 0.61 -8.61 -18.49
C ARG A 214 0.73 -7.10 -18.35
N TYR A 215 -0.02 -6.52 -17.42
CA TYR A 215 0.10 -5.10 -17.07
C TYR A 215 1.52 -4.73 -16.67
N ALA A 216 2.14 -5.48 -15.75
CA ALA A 216 3.50 -5.24 -15.31
C ALA A 216 4.49 -5.22 -16.48
N LYS A 217 4.38 -6.17 -17.43
CA LYS A 217 5.24 -6.23 -18.62
C LYS A 217 5.11 -5.00 -19.52
N ILE A 218 3.91 -4.46 -19.68
CA ILE A 218 3.66 -3.25 -20.49
C ILE A 218 4.22 -2.03 -19.77
N LEU A 219 3.89 -1.86 -18.48
CA LEU A 219 4.35 -0.75 -17.66
C LEU A 219 5.88 -0.72 -17.51
N ASN A 220 6.56 -1.86 -17.53
CA ASN A 220 8.03 -1.91 -17.49
C ASN A 220 8.70 -1.28 -18.73
N ARG A 221 7.95 -1.08 -19.83
CA ARG A 221 8.43 -0.35 -21.00
C ARG A 221 8.27 1.16 -20.87
N MET A 222 7.62 1.62 -19.80
CA MET A 222 7.22 2.99 -19.55
C MET A 222 7.99 3.47 -18.31
N TYR A 223 9.01 4.30 -18.51
CA TYR A 223 9.98 4.63 -17.47
C TYR A 223 9.36 5.25 -16.20
N ASP A 224 8.25 5.97 -16.34
CA ASP A 224 7.56 6.58 -15.19
C ASP A 224 6.76 5.58 -14.34
N PHE A 225 6.52 4.36 -14.84
CA PHE A 225 5.69 3.35 -14.19
C PHE A 225 6.50 2.14 -13.67
N GLU A 226 7.81 2.30 -13.45
CA GLU A 226 8.69 1.25 -12.92
C GLU A 226 8.18 0.69 -11.58
N GLU A 227 7.77 1.57 -10.67
CA GLU A 227 7.26 1.21 -9.34
C GLU A 227 5.94 0.43 -9.42
N LEU A 228 5.00 0.90 -10.25
CA LEU A 228 3.72 0.22 -10.45
C LEU A 228 3.92 -1.14 -11.14
N SER A 229 4.81 -1.21 -12.13
CA SER A 229 5.20 -2.45 -12.79
C SER A 229 5.76 -3.48 -11.80
N TYR A 230 6.67 -3.04 -10.92
CA TYR A 230 7.25 -3.87 -9.88
C TYR A 230 6.17 -4.39 -8.92
N THR A 231 5.29 -3.51 -8.46
CA THR A 231 4.22 -3.85 -7.51
C THR A 231 3.25 -4.88 -8.10
N LEU A 232 2.85 -4.72 -9.37
CA LEU A 232 1.99 -5.68 -10.06
C LEU A 232 2.70 -7.02 -10.34
N THR A 233 4.02 -7.02 -10.52
CA THR A 233 4.81 -8.25 -10.64
C THR A 233 4.76 -9.06 -9.35
N ILE A 234 4.94 -8.41 -8.20
CA ILE A 234 4.82 -9.07 -6.88
C ILE A 234 3.41 -9.63 -6.69
N LEU A 235 2.39 -8.80 -6.96
CA LEU A 235 1.00 -9.23 -6.78
C LEU A 235 0.65 -10.42 -7.68
N SER A 236 1.12 -10.42 -8.93
CA SER A 236 0.94 -11.54 -9.85
C SER A 236 1.58 -12.82 -9.33
N ASP A 237 2.81 -12.75 -8.81
CA ASP A 237 3.52 -13.89 -8.24
C ASP A 237 2.81 -14.44 -7.00
N LEU A 238 2.36 -13.58 -6.08
CA LEU A 238 1.57 -13.97 -4.91
C LEU A 238 0.28 -14.69 -5.30
N LEU A 239 -0.50 -14.13 -6.22
CA LEU A 239 -1.73 -14.76 -6.71
C LEU A 239 -1.45 -16.10 -7.41
N SER A 240 -0.34 -16.21 -8.14
CA SER A 240 0.02 -17.45 -8.85
C SER A 240 0.28 -18.62 -7.89
N LYS A 241 0.77 -18.30 -6.68
CA LYS A 241 1.08 -19.24 -5.60
C LYS A 241 -0.09 -19.46 -4.63
N SER A 242 -1.13 -18.64 -4.72
CA SER A 242 -2.27 -18.69 -3.80
C SER A 242 -3.23 -19.82 -4.16
N GLU A 243 -3.59 -20.63 -3.17
CA GLU A 243 -4.62 -21.66 -3.32
C GLU A 243 -5.93 -21.25 -2.65
N ARG A 244 -7.04 -21.35 -3.40
CA ARG A 244 -8.38 -21.07 -2.90
C ARG A 244 -8.79 -21.97 -1.74
N SER A 245 -8.25 -23.19 -1.68
CA SER A 245 -8.45 -24.16 -0.58
C SER A 245 -7.98 -23.62 0.78
N GLN A 246 -7.03 -22.70 0.79
CA GLN A 246 -6.44 -22.12 2.00
C GLN A 246 -7.18 -20.85 2.48
N MET A 247 -8.26 -20.44 1.78
CA MET A 247 -8.95 -19.17 2.03
C MET A 247 -10.31 -19.42 2.69
N ASN A 248 -10.58 -18.77 3.83
CA ASN A 248 -11.91 -18.76 4.41
C ASN A 248 -12.88 -17.86 3.59
N ASP A 249 -14.19 -17.97 3.86
CA ASP A 249 -15.23 -17.26 3.10
C ASP A 249 -15.08 -15.73 3.14
N GLU A 250 -14.62 -15.18 4.27
CA GLU A 250 -14.39 -13.75 4.47
C GLU A 250 -13.20 -13.26 3.63
N MET A 251 -12.08 -13.97 3.68
CA MET A 251 -10.88 -13.73 2.89
C MET A 251 -11.19 -13.83 1.38
N GLN A 252 -11.97 -14.81 0.96
CA GLN A 252 -12.44 -14.93 -0.43
C GLN A 252 -13.24 -13.69 -0.87
N GLY A 253 -14.10 -13.16 0.00
CA GLY A 253 -14.87 -11.94 -0.26
C GLY A 253 -14.00 -10.68 -0.36
N TYR A 254 -13.00 -10.53 0.51
CA TYR A 254 -12.04 -9.43 0.45
C TYR A 254 -11.17 -9.48 -0.80
N ILE A 255 -10.57 -10.65 -1.10
CA ILE A 255 -9.77 -10.85 -2.31
C ILE A 255 -10.58 -10.50 -3.56
N GLN A 256 -11.81 -11.01 -3.67
CA GLN A 256 -12.68 -10.73 -4.80
C GLN A 256 -12.99 -9.23 -4.95
N THR A 257 -13.20 -8.54 -3.84
CA THR A 257 -13.48 -7.10 -3.82
C THR A 257 -12.27 -6.28 -4.28
N TYR A 258 -11.08 -6.57 -3.73
CA TYR A 258 -9.86 -5.87 -4.10
C TYR A 258 -9.42 -6.15 -5.53
N LEU A 259 -9.52 -7.40 -5.98
CA LEU A 259 -9.24 -7.74 -7.38
C LEU A 259 -10.11 -6.93 -8.34
N LYS A 260 -11.42 -6.82 -8.06
CA LYS A 260 -12.33 -6.00 -8.88
C LYS A 260 -11.95 -4.52 -8.84
N ALA A 261 -11.61 -3.98 -7.67
CA ALA A 261 -11.20 -2.58 -7.54
C ALA A 261 -9.94 -2.29 -8.40
N ILE A 262 -8.87 -3.09 -8.20
CA ILE A 262 -7.60 -2.94 -8.93
C ILE A 262 -7.81 -3.08 -10.44
N ILE A 263 -8.58 -4.08 -10.89
CA ILE A 263 -8.81 -4.30 -12.33
C ILE A 263 -9.63 -3.16 -12.94
N ASN A 264 -10.63 -2.63 -12.23
CA ASN A 264 -11.40 -1.49 -12.71
C ASN A 264 -10.55 -0.22 -12.78
N ASP A 265 -9.69 0.03 -11.78
CA ASP A 265 -8.77 1.16 -11.78
C ASP A 265 -7.78 1.08 -12.95
N LEU A 266 -7.18 -0.10 -13.18
CA LEU A 266 -6.30 -0.36 -14.31
C LEU A 266 -7.01 -0.18 -15.67
N ARG A 267 -8.25 -0.67 -15.80
CA ARG A 267 -9.07 -0.50 -17.00
C ARG A 267 -9.39 0.98 -17.27
N SER A 268 -9.79 1.71 -16.23
CA SER A 268 -10.05 3.15 -16.32
C SER A 268 -8.79 3.91 -16.72
N TRP A 269 -7.65 3.57 -16.12
CA TRP A 269 -6.35 4.11 -16.50
C TRP A 269 -6.03 3.84 -17.97
N ARG A 270 -6.11 2.58 -18.42
CA ARG A 270 -5.84 2.20 -19.82
C ARG A 270 -6.72 2.96 -20.80
N MET A 271 -8.01 3.10 -20.48
CA MET A 271 -8.96 3.87 -21.29
C MET A 271 -8.53 5.33 -21.41
N SER A 272 -8.27 5.99 -20.28
CA SER A 272 -7.91 7.41 -20.22
C SER A 272 -6.54 7.74 -20.82
N ILE A 273 -5.57 6.83 -20.70
CA ILE A 273 -4.24 7.03 -21.27
C ILE A 273 -4.22 6.70 -22.76
N PHE A 274 -4.60 5.48 -23.16
CA PHE A 274 -4.33 4.98 -24.52
C PHE A 274 -5.48 5.19 -25.51
N ILE A 275 -6.73 5.16 -25.04
CA ILE A 275 -7.90 5.12 -25.91
C ILE A 275 -8.50 6.52 -26.09
N THR A 276 -9.00 7.12 -25.00
CA THR A 276 -9.59 8.47 -25.03
C THR A 276 -8.54 9.56 -25.01
N LYS A 277 -7.36 9.27 -24.42
CA LYS A 277 -6.21 10.19 -24.32
C LYS A 277 -6.57 11.51 -23.65
N ASP A 278 -7.47 11.48 -22.67
CA ASP A 278 -8.03 12.64 -22.00
C ASP A 278 -7.42 12.91 -20.61
N ALA A 279 -6.57 12.00 -20.10
CA ALA A 279 -5.88 12.20 -18.84
C ALA A 279 -4.93 13.41 -18.90
N GLN A 280 -5.13 14.33 -17.96
CA GLN A 280 -4.28 15.52 -17.80
C GLN A 280 -2.97 15.21 -17.07
N ASP A 281 -2.96 14.13 -16.30
CA ASP A 281 -1.82 13.60 -15.56
C ASP A 281 -1.85 12.08 -15.70
N VAL A 282 -0.78 11.48 -16.21
CA VAL A 282 -0.67 10.03 -16.38
C VAL A 282 -0.62 9.25 -15.05
N HIS A 283 -0.26 9.92 -13.94
CA HIS A 283 -0.12 9.35 -12.60
C HIS A 283 -1.37 9.53 -11.70
N TYR A 284 -2.48 10.02 -12.25
CA TYR A 284 -3.66 10.42 -11.47
C TYR A 284 -4.30 9.31 -10.60
N LEU A 285 -4.00 8.03 -10.87
CA LEU A 285 -4.52 6.87 -10.13
C LEU A 285 -3.46 6.13 -9.30
N ASP A 286 -2.19 6.51 -9.38
CA ASP A 286 -1.11 5.73 -8.77
C ASP A 286 -1.34 5.49 -7.27
N LYS A 287 -1.73 6.54 -6.55
CA LYS A 287 -1.98 6.47 -5.09
C LYS A 287 -3.13 5.53 -4.72
N THR A 288 -4.26 5.61 -5.42
CA THR A 288 -5.44 4.79 -5.13
C THR A 288 -5.24 3.33 -5.55
N LEU A 289 -4.54 3.14 -6.67
CA LEU A 289 -4.22 1.82 -7.22
C LEU A 289 -3.20 1.09 -6.35
N LEU A 290 -2.09 1.74 -5.96
CA LEU A 290 -1.07 1.17 -5.08
C LEU A 290 -1.64 0.80 -3.71
N SER A 291 -2.54 1.61 -3.16
CA SER A 291 -3.24 1.29 -1.91
C SER A 291 -4.08 0.01 -2.03
N SER A 292 -4.85 -0.14 -3.12
CA SER A 292 -5.68 -1.33 -3.34
C SER A 292 -4.82 -2.58 -3.58
N ILE A 293 -3.72 -2.46 -4.33
CA ILE A 293 -2.75 -3.54 -4.55
C ILE A 293 -2.15 -3.98 -3.22
N SER A 294 -1.72 -3.03 -2.39
CA SER A 294 -1.12 -3.31 -1.09
C SER A 294 -2.08 -4.06 -0.17
N GLN A 295 -3.35 -3.64 -0.10
CA GLN A 295 -4.38 -4.31 0.70
C GLN A 295 -4.64 -5.75 0.26
N LEU A 296 -4.61 -6.00 -1.05
CA LEU A 296 -4.73 -7.36 -1.59
C LEU A 296 -3.51 -8.21 -1.26
N GLN A 297 -2.30 -7.68 -1.43
CA GLN A 297 -1.07 -8.39 -1.06
C GLN A 297 -1.10 -8.80 0.42
N MET A 298 -1.49 -7.88 1.30
CA MET A 298 -1.65 -8.15 2.74
C MET A 298 -2.67 -9.25 3.03
N THR A 299 -3.78 -9.29 2.29
CA THR A 299 -4.81 -10.33 2.45
C THR A 299 -4.27 -11.71 2.05
N LEU A 300 -3.42 -11.78 1.04
CA LEU A 300 -2.90 -13.04 0.48
C LEU A 300 -1.67 -13.60 1.20
N MET A 301 -0.99 -12.79 2.03
CA MET A 301 0.15 -13.27 2.79
C MET A 301 -0.31 -14.25 3.89
N PRO A 302 0.36 -15.40 4.05
CA PRO A 302 0.00 -16.36 5.09
C PRO A 302 0.07 -15.72 6.47
N SER A 303 -0.96 -15.97 7.29
CA SER A 303 -0.87 -15.78 8.73
C SER A 303 0.08 -16.85 9.27
N ASP A 304 1.06 -16.48 10.11
CA ASP A 304 2.01 -17.43 10.73
C ASP A 304 1.36 -18.59 11.52
N ASP A 305 0.03 -18.60 11.67
CA ASP A 305 -0.74 -19.66 12.33
C ASP A 305 -0.63 -21.03 11.62
N ASN A 306 -0.17 -21.09 10.37
CA ASN A 306 -0.01 -22.35 9.61
C ASN A 306 1.40 -22.99 9.70
N LEU A 307 2.32 -22.44 10.50
CA LEU A 307 3.66 -23.02 10.71
C LEU A 307 3.75 -23.95 11.94
N GLU A 308 2.68 -24.06 12.75
CA GLU A 308 2.68 -24.95 13.92
C GLU A 308 2.43 -26.43 13.58
N ASP A 309 1.93 -26.76 12.38
CA ASP A 309 1.50 -28.12 12.03
C ASP A 309 2.51 -28.95 11.19
N GLU A 310 3.69 -28.42 10.85
CA GLU A 310 4.72 -29.18 10.10
C GLU A 310 6.09 -29.26 10.82
N ILE A 311 6.09 -29.54 12.12
CA ILE A 311 7.26 -30.09 12.82
C ILE A 311 6.89 -31.43 13.45
N GLU A 312 6.82 -32.48 12.62
CA GLU A 312 6.96 -33.85 13.12
C GLU A 312 8.40 -34.04 13.62
N PHE A 313 8.53 -34.28 14.93
CA PHE A 313 9.77 -34.70 15.57
C PHE A 313 10.24 -36.05 15.01
N PHE A 314 11.36 -36.04 14.29
CA PHE A 314 12.29 -37.18 14.20
C PHE A 314 13.74 -36.70 14.28
#